data_AF-A0A7S2AIA0-F1
#
_entry.id   AF-A0A7S2AIA0-F1
#
_cell.length_a   1.000
_cell.length_b   1.000
_cell.length_c   1.000
_cell.angle_alpha   90.00
_cell.angle_beta   90.00
_cell.angle_gamma   90.00
#
_symmetry.space_group_name_H-M   'P 1'
#
loop_
_entity.id
_entity.type
_entity.pdbx_description
1 polymer ?
#
loop_
_entity_poly.entity_id
_entity_poly.type
_entity_poly.pdbx_seq_one_letter_code
_entity_poly.pdbx_strand_id
1 'polypeptide(L)'
;DDDNHDMENRGQLLGDADVIPRSEAPQFQKSAMQHEHGERPGQKDGWASLVFLMCFLVTFSLAVTSKTSLPLSQSDAGGGRVFISGMLLLLFLSSLIAIFWLTFLLHYARTFISCMLWTMTDLCLLFSIAYFLVGAVFCGVIFLLLFCGGFLYALSATQRVPFAAANLKIASLAILHHITDLMWIGISGLGVTSGWILMWTAAYLGLVGATIWRGGFLGFLAQFTLLVILYWGVQVCVNVIRVTTCGAVSIWCLGSHAPMRCRGGTHVALKR
;
A
#
# COMPACT_ATOMS: atom_id res chain seq x y z
N ASP A 1 -17.61 -40.70 -4.58
CA ASP A 1 -18.94 -40.07 -4.54
C ASP A 1 -19.26 -39.27 -3.28
N ASP A 2 -18.43 -39.31 -2.22
CA ASP A 2 -18.68 -38.49 -1.01
C ASP A 2 -18.05 -37.07 -1.02
N ASP A 3 -17.17 -36.73 -1.96
CA ASP A 3 -16.50 -35.41 -1.98
C ASP A 3 -17.32 -34.28 -2.62
N ASN A 4 -18.50 -34.56 -3.18
CA ASN A 4 -19.30 -33.55 -3.89
C ASN A 4 -20.28 -32.79 -2.98
N HIS A 5 -20.53 -33.26 -1.75
CA HIS A 5 -21.49 -32.61 -0.85
C HIS A 5 -20.91 -31.41 -0.08
N ASP A 6 -19.58 -31.29 0.04
CA ASP A 6 -18.94 -30.17 0.76
C ASP A 6 -18.78 -28.89 -0.07
N MET A 7 -18.87 -28.98 -1.39
CA MET A 7 -18.82 -27.80 -2.27
C MET A 7 -20.13 -27.02 -2.30
N GLU A 8 -21.28 -27.70 -2.19
CA GLU A 8 -22.60 -27.07 -2.25
C GLU A 8 -22.91 -26.25 -0.98
N ASN A 9 -22.40 -26.69 0.16
CA ASN A 9 -22.58 -25.99 1.45
C ASN A 9 -21.73 -24.70 1.56
N ARG A 10 -20.62 -24.59 0.80
CA ARG A 10 -19.83 -23.35 0.69
C ARG A 10 -20.56 -22.26 -0.10
N GLY A 11 -21.44 -22.63 -1.02
CA GLY A 11 -22.28 -21.68 -1.76
C GLY A 11 -23.33 -21.02 -0.88
N GLN A 12 -23.90 -21.76 0.09
CA GLN A 12 -24.90 -21.24 1.02
C GLN A 12 -24.32 -20.37 2.14
N LEU A 13 -23.11 -20.69 2.65
CA LEU A 13 -22.43 -19.86 3.66
C LEU A 13 -21.96 -18.50 3.12
N LEU A 14 -21.84 -18.34 1.80
CA LEU A 14 -21.59 -17.05 1.14
C LEU A 14 -22.89 -16.27 0.85
N GLY A 15 -24.04 -16.95 0.79
CA GLY A 15 -25.36 -16.32 0.58
C GLY A 15 -25.91 -15.60 1.82
N ASP A 16 -25.56 -16.06 3.03
CA ASP A 16 -26.01 -15.43 4.28
C ASP A 16 -25.10 -14.30 4.78
N ALA A 17 -23.93 -14.09 4.16
CA ALA A 17 -23.07 -12.95 4.45
C ALA A 17 -23.57 -11.63 3.80
N ASP A 18 -24.61 -11.71 2.94
CA ASP A 18 -25.20 -10.56 2.23
C ASP A 18 -26.22 -9.78 3.06
N VAL A 19 -26.51 -10.21 4.30
CA VAL A 19 -27.38 -9.47 5.22
C VAL A 19 -26.55 -8.68 6.21
N ILE A 20 -25.73 -7.75 5.70
CA ILE A 20 -25.46 -6.55 6.49
C ILE A 20 -26.80 -5.82 6.57
N PRO A 21 -27.38 -5.58 7.77
CA PRO A 21 -28.67 -4.94 7.88
C PRO A 21 -28.63 -3.59 7.16
N ARG A 22 -29.36 -3.52 6.05
CA ARG A 22 -29.53 -2.39 5.10
C ARG A 22 -29.95 -1.07 5.75
N SER A 23 -30.24 -1.09 7.05
CA SER A 23 -30.74 0.00 7.87
C SER A 23 -29.65 0.97 8.37
N GLU A 24 -28.39 0.55 8.48
CA GLU A 24 -27.34 1.40 9.09
C GLU A 24 -26.43 2.14 8.08
N ALA A 25 -26.28 1.61 6.86
CA ALA A 25 -25.56 2.26 5.77
C ALA A 25 -26.01 3.71 5.46
N PRO A 26 -27.32 4.05 5.46
CA PRO A 26 -27.73 5.42 5.12
C PRO A 26 -27.36 6.47 6.17
N GLN A 27 -27.17 6.11 7.46
CA GLN A 27 -26.80 7.09 8.49
C GLN A 27 -25.32 7.49 8.46
N PHE A 28 -24.42 6.54 8.14
CA PHE A 28 -23.00 6.85 8.02
C PHE A 28 -22.74 7.80 6.83
N GLN A 29 -23.47 7.59 5.72
CA GLN A 29 -23.35 8.40 4.51
C GLN A 29 -23.91 9.81 4.68
N LYS A 30 -24.98 9.98 5.47
CA LYS A 30 -25.56 11.30 5.77
C LYS A 30 -24.61 12.14 6.64
N SER A 31 -23.94 11.50 7.60
CA SER A 31 -22.93 12.13 8.45
C SER A 31 -21.67 12.54 7.67
N ALA A 32 -21.21 11.72 6.73
CA ALA A 32 -20.07 12.03 5.87
C ALA A 32 -20.37 13.20 4.91
N MET A 33 -21.56 13.25 4.32
CA MET A 33 -21.97 14.36 3.43
C MET A 33 -22.23 15.67 4.18
N GLN A 34 -22.76 15.64 5.41
CA GLN A 34 -22.93 16.86 6.20
C GLN A 34 -21.61 17.50 6.62
N HIS A 35 -20.50 16.73 6.66
CA HIS A 35 -19.20 17.24 7.05
C HIS A 35 -18.45 17.97 5.92
N GLU A 36 -18.89 17.84 4.66
CA GLU A 36 -18.27 18.51 3.49
C GLU A 36 -18.75 19.96 3.24
N HIS A 37 -19.80 20.42 3.94
CA HIS A 37 -20.30 21.81 3.81
C HIS A 37 -19.61 22.82 4.74
N GLY A 38 -18.68 22.37 5.59
CA GLY A 38 -17.77 23.28 6.31
C GLY A 38 -16.63 23.71 5.39
N GLU A 39 -16.34 25.01 5.36
CA GLU A 39 -15.26 25.65 4.59
C GLU A 39 -14.08 24.71 4.35
N ARG A 40 -13.82 24.37 3.09
CA ARG A 40 -12.64 23.55 2.72
C ARG A 40 -11.41 24.27 3.26
N PRO A 41 -10.70 23.74 4.27
CA PRO A 41 -9.50 24.38 4.77
C PRO A 41 -8.58 24.53 3.57
N GLY A 42 -8.21 25.77 3.25
CA GLY A 42 -7.41 26.09 2.08
C GLY A 42 -6.23 25.14 1.98
N GLN A 43 -6.00 24.59 0.79
CA GLN A 43 -5.06 23.52 0.48
C GLN A 43 -3.65 23.86 0.99
N LYS A 44 -3.34 23.44 2.23
CA LYS A 44 -2.08 23.74 2.94
C LYS A 44 -0.93 22.81 2.54
N ASP A 45 -1.15 21.92 1.56
CA ASP A 45 -0.19 20.87 1.20
C ASP A 45 0.86 21.31 0.17
N GLY A 46 0.82 22.58 -0.26
CA GLY A 46 1.76 23.12 -1.26
C GLY A 46 3.22 22.97 -0.83
N TRP A 47 3.53 23.17 0.45
CA TRP A 47 4.91 23.03 0.95
C TRP A 47 5.42 21.59 0.81
N ALA A 48 4.57 20.58 1.05
CA ALA A 48 4.95 19.18 0.97
C ALA A 48 5.24 18.77 -0.49
N SER A 49 4.46 19.28 -1.44
CA SER A 49 4.73 19.07 -2.87
C SER A 49 6.05 19.71 -3.32
N LEU A 50 6.38 20.89 -2.80
CA LEU A 50 7.63 21.59 -3.12
C LEU A 50 8.85 20.84 -2.55
N VAL A 51 8.76 20.38 -1.30
CA VAL A 51 9.79 19.53 -0.68
C VAL A 51 9.98 18.25 -1.48
N PHE A 52 8.89 17.57 -1.86
CA PHE A 52 8.97 16.36 -2.68
C PHE A 52 9.63 16.63 -4.04
N LEU A 53 9.26 17.71 -4.73
CA LEU A 53 9.86 18.10 -6.00
C LEU A 53 11.36 18.39 -5.86
N MET A 54 11.76 19.10 -4.81
CA MET A 54 13.17 19.35 -4.52
C MET A 54 13.93 18.04 -4.27
N CYS A 55 13.40 17.14 -3.43
CA CYS A 55 14.01 15.83 -3.18
C CYS A 55 14.13 15.01 -4.47
N PHE A 56 13.08 15.00 -5.29
CA PHE A 56 13.07 14.34 -6.59
C PHE A 56 14.18 14.89 -7.50
N LEU A 57 14.29 16.20 -7.64
CA LEU A 57 15.31 16.83 -8.48
C LEU A 57 16.73 16.52 -7.98
N VAL A 58 16.97 16.57 -6.68
CA VAL A 58 18.28 16.23 -6.10
C VAL A 58 18.63 14.77 -6.38
N THR A 59 17.71 13.83 -6.13
CA THR A 59 17.95 12.41 -6.42
C THR A 59 18.15 12.16 -7.91
N PHE A 60 17.36 12.81 -8.76
CA PHE A 60 17.50 12.72 -10.21
C PHE A 60 18.86 13.26 -10.70
N SER A 61 19.27 14.45 -10.24
CA SER A 61 20.58 15.03 -10.57
C SER A 61 21.72 14.13 -10.11
N LEU A 62 21.62 13.55 -8.92
CA LEU A 62 22.61 12.58 -8.41
C LEU A 62 22.62 11.29 -9.24
N ALA A 63 21.46 10.78 -9.64
CA ALA A 63 21.34 9.61 -10.50
C ALA A 63 21.96 9.85 -11.89
N VAL A 64 21.71 11.01 -12.50
CA VAL A 64 22.30 11.39 -13.80
C VAL A 64 23.80 11.63 -13.69
N THR A 65 24.26 12.24 -12.58
CA THR A 65 25.68 12.54 -12.35
C THR A 65 26.45 11.30 -11.92
N SER A 66 25.77 10.31 -11.35
CA SER A 66 26.36 8.99 -11.15
C SER A 66 26.69 8.44 -12.53
N LYS A 67 27.96 8.56 -12.91
CA LYS A 67 28.52 7.77 -14.00
C LYS A 67 28.40 6.35 -13.50
N THR A 68 27.25 5.73 -13.72
CA THR A 68 27.05 4.31 -13.49
C THR A 68 27.98 3.61 -14.47
N SER A 69 29.23 3.48 -14.09
CA SER A 69 30.05 2.31 -14.39
C SER A 69 29.38 1.14 -13.68
N LEU A 70 28.13 0.84 -14.04
CA LEU A 70 27.64 -0.51 -14.00
C LEU A 70 28.70 -1.27 -14.79
N PRO A 71 29.35 -2.29 -14.22
CA PRO A 71 30.12 -3.24 -14.99
C PRO A 71 29.13 -4.09 -15.80
N LEU A 72 28.35 -3.43 -16.68
CA LEU A 72 27.86 -4.03 -17.90
C LEU A 72 29.13 -4.26 -18.70
N SER A 73 29.77 -5.40 -18.42
CA SER A 73 30.79 -5.98 -19.26
C SER A 73 30.31 -5.85 -20.70
N GLN A 74 30.88 -4.88 -21.41
CA GLN A 74 30.40 -4.38 -22.70
C GLN A 74 30.77 -5.36 -23.83
N SER A 75 30.94 -6.64 -23.53
CA SER A 75 31.51 -7.63 -24.45
C SER A 75 30.80 -8.98 -24.50
N ASP A 76 29.72 -9.23 -23.76
CA ASP A 76 28.96 -10.48 -23.91
C ASP A 76 27.46 -10.19 -24.09
N ALA A 77 26.96 -10.49 -25.29
CA ALA A 77 25.52 -10.52 -25.59
C ALA A 77 24.72 -11.44 -24.64
N GLY A 78 25.39 -12.28 -23.85
CA GLY A 78 24.80 -13.10 -22.78
C GLY A 78 24.40 -12.31 -21.54
N GLY A 79 25.16 -11.27 -21.14
CA GLY A 79 24.90 -10.53 -19.89
C GLY A 79 23.56 -9.79 -19.91
N GLY A 80 23.23 -9.16 -21.03
CA GLY A 80 21.94 -8.50 -21.23
C GLY A 80 20.75 -9.47 -21.17
N ARG A 81 20.90 -10.68 -21.72
CA ARG A 81 19.86 -11.71 -21.67
C ARG A 81 19.62 -12.22 -20.24
N VAL A 82 20.69 -12.41 -19.46
CA VAL A 82 20.58 -12.81 -18.04
C VAL A 82 19.89 -11.73 -17.21
N PHE A 83 20.22 -10.45 -17.43
CA PHE A 83 19.59 -9.34 -16.72
C PHE A 83 18.08 -9.22 -17.05
N ILE A 84 17.73 -9.25 -18.35
CA ILE A 84 16.33 -9.19 -18.79
C ILE A 84 15.55 -10.40 -18.28
N SER A 85 16.13 -11.61 -18.36
CA SER A 85 15.53 -12.84 -17.83
C SER A 85 15.30 -12.74 -16.31
N GLY A 86 16.28 -12.20 -15.56
CA GLY A 86 16.16 -11.96 -14.13
C GLY A 86 15.03 -10.98 -13.77
N MET A 87 14.90 -9.87 -14.51
CA MET A 87 13.81 -8.91 -14.28
C MET A 87 12.45 -9.52 -14.59
N LEU A 88 12.32 -10.27 -15.68
CA LEU A 88 11.06 -10.96 -16.03
C LEU A 88 10.68 -12.00 -14.97
N LEU A 89 11.64 -12.77 -14.46
CA LEU A 89 11.42 -13.74 -13.38
C LEU A 89 10.96 -13.03 -12.10
N LEU A 90 11.59 -11.92 -11.72
CA LEU A 90 11.21 -11.14 -10.54
C LEU A 90 9.83 -10.51 -10.68
N LEU A 91 9.47 -10.02 -11.87
CA LEU A 91 8.13 -9.51 -12.17
C LEU A 91 7.07 -10.61 -12.10
N PHE A 92 7.39 -11.80 -12.60
CA PHE A 92 6.49 -12.95 -12.51
C PHE A 92 6.30 -13.39 -11.05
N LEU A 93 7.40 -13.53 -10.30
CA LEU A 93 7.36 -13.93 -8.90
C LEU A 93 6.64 -12.89 -8.02
N SER A 94 6.82 -11.59 -8.28
CA SER A 94 6.10 -10.52 -7.58
C SER A 94 4.61 -10.50 -7.91
N SER A 95 4.23 -10.85 -9.14
CA SER A 95 2.83 -10.99 -9.51
C SER A 95 2.18 -12.19 -8.79
N LEU A 96 2.88 -13.33 -8.73
CA LEU A 96 2.41 -14.50 -7.99
C LEU A 96 2.29 -14.22 -6.49
N ILE A 97 3.28 -13.56 -5.89
CA ILE A 97 3.23 -13.23 -4.46
C ILE A 97 2.11 -12.23 -4.17
N ALA A 98 1.82 -11.29 -5.08
CA ALA A 98 0.72 -10.35 -4.94
C ALA A 98 -0.65 -11.05 -5.01
N ILE A 99 -0.84 -11.97 -5.97
CA ILE A 99 -2.08 -12.76 -6.08
C ILE A 99 -2.25 -13.65 -4.85
N PHE A 100 -1.18 -14.33 -4.43
CA PHE A 100 -1.17 -15.13 -3.22
C PHE A 100 -1.55 -14.28 -2.01
N TRP A 101 -0.97 -13.09 -1.87
CA TRP A 101 -1.25 -12.18 -0.77
C TRP A 101 -2.69 -11.70 -0.76
N LEU A 102 -3.23 -11.34 -1.93
CA LEU A 102 -4.63 -10.92 -2.06
C LEU A 102 -5.59 -12.06 -1.68
N THR A 103 -5.31 -13.29 -2.13
CA THR A 103 -6.09 -14.48 -1.81
C THR A 103 -6.01 -14.81 -0.31
N PHE A 104 -4.82 -14.69 0.26
CA PHE A 104 -4.59 -14.86 1.69
C PHE A 104 -5.35 -13.83 2.53
N LEU A 105 -5.35 -12.56 2.11
CA LEU A 105 -6.12 -11.49 2.75
C LEU A 105 -7.63 -11.74 2.69
N LEU A 106 -8.15 -12.23 1.56
CA LEU A 106 -9.56 -12.57 1.41
C LEU A 106 -9.99 -13.67 2.39
N HIS A 107 -9.17 -14.70 2.54
CA HIS A 107 -9.50 -15.85 3.38
C HIS A 107 -9.26 -15.58 4.88
N TYR A 108 -8.18 -14.90 5.23
CA TYR A 108 -7.70 -14.74 6.60
C TYR A 108 -7.60 -13.28 7.08
N ALA A 109 -8.36 -12.33 6.52
CA ALA A 109 -8.32 -10.89 6.87
C ALA A 109 -8.19 -10.60 8.38
N ARG A 110 -9.02 -11.23 9.22
CA ARG A 110 -9.02 -11.03 10.68
C ARG A 110 -7.72 -11.50 11.31
N THR A 111 -7.28 -12.72 10.96
CA THR A 111 -6.04 -13.31 11.46
C THR A 111 -4.84 -12.49 10.99
N PHE A 112 -4.87 -12.02 9.75
CA PHE A 112 -3.81 -11.20 9.18
C PHE A 112 -3.65 -9.86 9.90
N ILE A 113 -4.73 -9.09 10.10
CA ILE A 113 -4.66 -7.80 10.79
C ILE A 113 -4.10 -7.97 12.21
N SER A 114 -4.58 -8.99 12.94
CA SER A 114 -4.07 -9.30 14.27
C SER A 114 -2.59 -9.71 14.22
N CYS A 115 -2.22 -10.63 13.33
CA CYS A 115 -0.85 -11.11 13.19
C CYS A 115 0.13 -9.98 12.84
N MET A 116 -0.21 -9.12 11.89
CA MET A 116 0.62 -7.97 11.50
C MET A 116 0.86 -7.01 12.68
N LEU A 117 -0.18 -6.77 13.47
CA LEU A 117 -0.11 -5.85 14.60
C LEU A 117 0.74 -6.43 15.74
N TRP A 118 0.57 -7.71 16.05
CA TRP A 118 1.38 -8.43 17.04
C TRP A 118 2.84 -8.55 16.59
N THR A 119 3.08 -9.00 15.35
CA THR A 119 4.45 -9.18 14.80
C THR A 119 5.23 -7.87 14.75
N MET A 120 4.63 -6.74 14.39
CA MET A 120 5.30 -5.43 14.42
C MET A 120 5.67 -5.02 15.85
N THR A 121 4.80 -5.31 16.82
CA THR A 121 5.07 -5.05 18.23
C THR A 121 6.21 -5.94 18.72
N ASP A 122 6.16 -7.25 18.45
CA ASP A 122 7.19 -8.22 18.83
C ASP A 122 8.55 -7.90 18.19
N LEU A 123 8.55 -7.42 16.95
CA LEU A 123 9.77 -7.02 16.24
C LEU A 123 10.44 -5.80 16.93
N CYS A 124 9.66 -4.82 17.39
CA CYS A 124 10.19 -3.70 18.18
C CYS A 124 10.82 -4.18 19.49
N LEU A 125 10.24 -5.18 20.17
CA LEU A 125 10.83 -5.78 21.36
C LEU A 125 12.16 -6.47 21.04
N LEU A 126 12.21 -7.26 19.97
CA LEU A 126 13.42 -7.94 19.54
C LEU A 126 14.55 -6.94 19.22
N PHE A 127 14.24 -5.85 18.51
CA PHE A 127 15.21 -4.79 18.25
C PHE A 127 15.67 -4.09 19.52
N SER A 128 14.77 -3.82 20.47
CA SER A 128 15.13 -3.25 21.77
C SER A 128 16.16 -4.11 22.50
N ILE A 129 15.92 -5.44 22.59
CA ILE A 129 16.85 -6.39 23.20
C ILE A 129 18.20 -6.39 22.46
N ALA A 130 18.18 -6.46 21.13
CA ALA A 130 19.40 -6.47 20.33
C ALA A 130 20.25 -5.19 20.55
N TYR A 131 19.63 -4.01 20.63
CA TYR A 131 20.34 -2.76 20.90
C TYR A 131 20.90 -2.69 22.33
N PHE A 132 20.22 -3.25 23.33
CA PHE A 132 20.77 -3.37 24.68
C PHE A 132 21.99 -4.29 24.73
N LEU A 133 21.98 -5.40 23.97
CA LEU A 133 23.13 -6.32 23.89
C LEU A 133 24.36 -5.69 23.23
N VAL A 134 24.17 -4.78 22.27
CA VAL A 134 25.26 -4.03 21.61
C VAL A 134 25.76 -2.84 22.47
N GLY A 135 25.06 -2.50 23.55
CA GLY A 135 25.40 -1.36 24.43
C GLY A 135 24.84 -0.02 23.96
N ALA A 136 24.00 0.00 22.93
CA ALA A 136 23.32 1.19 22.42
C ALA A 136 22.05 1.49 23.24
N VAL A 137 22.24 1.82 24.53
CA VAL A 137 21.17 1.97 25.53
C VAL A 137 20.08 2.94 25.08
N PHE A 138 20.45 4.09 24.51
CA PHE A 138 19.49 5.10 24.06
C PHE A 138 18.52 4.57 22.99
N CYS A 139 19.04 3.90 21.95
CA CYS A 139 18.22 3.27 20.91
C CYS A 139 17.35 2.15 21.50
N GLY A 140 17.90 1.35 22.42
CA GLY A 140 17.17 0.30 23.12
C GLY A 140 15.94 0.84 23.87
N VAL A 141 16.08 1.95 24.58
CA VAL A 141 14.98 2.61 25.30
C VAL A 141 13.91 3.16 24.35
N ILE A 142 14.29 3.75 23.22
CA ILE A 142 13.33 4.23 22.21
C ILE A 142 12.48 3.07 21.68
N PHE A 143 13.11 1.97 21.27
CA PHE A 143 12.39 0.79 20.77
C PHE A 143 11.52 0.14 21.86
N LEU A 144 11.94 0.19 23.12
CA LEU A 144 11.14 -0.29 24.25
C LEU A 144 9.87 0.55 24.46
N LEU A 145 9.97 1.88 24.34
CA LEU A 145 8.81 2.77 24.40
C LEU A 145 7.87 2.53 23.21
N LEU A 146 8.41 2.34 22.00
CA LEU A 146 7.62 1.97 20.81
C LEU A 146 6.91 0.62 20.99
N PHE A 147 7.57 -0.36 21.60
CA PHE A 147 6.94 -1.64 21.97
C PHE A 147 5.78 -1.43 22.95
N CYS A 148 5.99 -0.65 24.03
CA CYS A 148 4.93 -0.40 25.01
C CYS A 148 3.73 0.32 24.37
N GLY A 149 3.98 1.35 23.56
CA GLY A 149 2.92 2.04 22.80
C GLY A 149 2.22 1.12 21.79
N GLY A 150 2.98 0.31 21.05
CA GLY A 150 2.47 -0.67 20.10
C GLY A 150 1.61 -1.74 20.77
N PHE A 151 2.02 -2.22 21.94
CA PHE A 151 1.28 -3.20 22.74
C PHE A 151 -0.03 -2.62 23.29
N LEU A 152 0.00 -1.42 23.87
CA LEU A 152 -1.22 -0.74 24.33
C LEU A 152 -2.18 -0.44 23.17
N TYR A 153 -1.63 -0.05 22.01
CA TYR A 153 -2.39 0.10 20.79
C TYR A 153 -3.00 -1.24 20.33
N ALA A 154 -2.25 -2.34 20.41
CA ALA A 154 -2.73 -3.68 20.06
C ALA A 154 -3.95 -4.07 20.85
N LEU A 155 -3.88 -3.92 22.18
CA LEU A 155 -4.98 -4.21 23.08
C LEU A 155 -6.21 -3.37 22.74
N SER A 156 -6.02 -2.07 22.51
CA SER A 156 -7.10 -1.14 22.17
C SER A 156 -7.73 -1.45 20.80
N ALA A 157 -6.90 -1.82 19.82
CA ALA A 157 -7.33 -2.07 18.45
C ALA A 157 -8.12 -3.37 18.30
N THR A 158 -7.90 -4.37 19.16
CA THR A 158 -8.57 -5.69 19.08
C THR A 158 -10.10 -5.60 19.00
N GLN A 159 -10.71 -4.62 19.69
CA GLN A 159 -12.16 -4.41 19.70
C GLN A 159 -12.72 -3.95 18.34
N ARG A 160 -11.88 -3.33 17.49
CA ARG A 160 -12.28 -2.76 16.19
C ARG A 160 -11.92 -3.65 14.99
N VAL A 161 -11.13 -4.71 15.20
CA VAL A 161 -10.72 -5.65 14.15
C VAL A 161 -11.87 -6.33 13.40
N PRO A 162 -12.96 -6.81 14.04
CA PRO A 162 -14.01 -7.53 13.29
C PRO A 162 -14.71 -6.62 12.27
N PHE A 163 -14.94 -5.35 12.63
CA PHE A 163 -15.50 -4.36 11.73
C PHE A 163 -14.55 -4.06 10.56
N ALA A 164 -13.27 -3.83 10.83
CA ALA A 164 -12.27 -3.61 9.80
C ALA A 164 -12.14 -4.81 8.83
N ALA A 165 -12.21 -6.03 9.35
CA ALA A 165 -12.14 -7.25 8.54
C ALA A 165 -13.36 -7.41 7.61
N ALA A 166 -14.57 -7.05 8.07
CA ALA A 166 -15.76 -7.04 7.23
C ALA A 166 -15.62 -6.04 6.07
N ASN A 167 -15.20 -4.81 6.37
CA ASN A 167 -14.95 -3.79 5.34
C ASN A 167 -13.86 -4.22 4.34
N LEU A 168 -12.79 -4.86 4.83
CA LEU A 168 -11.72 -5.37 3.96
C LEU A 168 -12.23 -6.46 3.01
N LYS A 169 -13.10 -7.36 3.48
CA LYS A 169 -13.73 -8.40 2.64
C LYS A 169 -14.61 -7.81 1.55
N ILE A 170 -15.47 -6.85 1.91
CA ILE A 170 -16.36 -6.17 0.95
C ILE A 170 -15.53 -5.42 -0.09
N ALA A 171 -14.52 -4.66 0.34
CA ALA A 171 -13.62 -3.94 -0.56
C ALA A 171 -12.88 -4.90 -1.50
N SER A 172 -12.39 -6.03 -0.99
CA SER A 172 -11.67 -7.03 -1.78
C SER A 172 -12.59 -7.74 -2.80
N LEU A 173 -13.86 -7.97 -2.45
CA LEU A 173 -14.88 -8.49 -3.38
C LEU A 173 -15.19 -7.48 -4.49
N ALA A 174 -15.34 -6.19 -4.15
CA ALA A 174 -15.55 -5.14 -5.14
C ALA A 174 -14.38 -5.05 -6.14
N ILE A 175 -13.14 -5.21 -5.65
CA ILE A 175 -11.94 -5.24 -6.47
C ILE A 175 -11.94 -6.43 -7.44
N LEU A 176 -12.35 -7.61 -6.99
CA LEU A 176 -12.44 -8.80 -7.86
C LEU A 176 -13.41 -8.60 -9.03
N HIS A 177 -14.51 -7.89 -8.79
CA HIS A 177 -15.51 -7.62 -9.84
C HIS A 177 -15.04 -6.59 -10.89
N HIS A 178 -14.11 -5.70 -10.54
CA HIS A 178 -13.61 -4.62 -11.41
C HIS A 178 -12.10 -4.71 -11.63
N ILE A 179 -11.57 -5.94 -11.74
CA ILE A 179 -10.12 -6.18 -11.77
C ILE A 179 -9.44 -5.47 -12.94
N THR A 180 -10.07 -5.43 -14.13
CA THR A 180 -9.49 -4.87 -15.35
C THR A 180 -9.21 -3.37 -15.23
N ASP A 181 -10.09 -2.63 -14.57
CA ASP A 181 -9.92 -1.19 -14.37
C ASP A 181 -8.88 -0.89 -13.29
N LEU A 182 -8.83 -1.72 -12.23
CA LEU A 182 -7.82 -1.59 -11.17
C LEU A 182 -6.43 -2.02 -11.61
N MET A 183 -6.31 -2.92 -12.58
CA MET A 183 -5.03 -3.39 -13.09
C MET A 183 -4.18 -2.22 -13.61
N TRP A 184 -4.77 -1.24 -14.29
CA TRP A 184 -4.04 -0.06 -14.76
C TRP A 184 -3.52 0.82 -13.61
N ILE A 185 -4.30 0.97 -12.53
CA ILE A 185 -3.88 1.71 -11.33
C ILE A 185 -2.75 0.94 -10.63
N GLY A 186 -2.85 -0.38 -10.55
CA GLY A 186 -1.81 -1.24 -9.98
C GLY A 186 -0.50 -1.20 -10.77
N ILE A 187 -0.58 -1.35 -12.10
CA ILE A 187 0.58 -1.31 -13.00
C ILE A 187 1.25 0.05 -12.96
N SER A 188 0.49 1.15 -12.99
CA SER A 188 1.04 2.50 -12.89
C SER A 188 1.69 2.74 -11.52
N GLY A 189 1.05 2.32 -10.43
CA GLY A 189 1.63 2.40 -9.09
C GLY A 189 2.93 1.61 -8.95
N LEU A 190 2.99 0.40 -9.52
CA LEU A 190 4.18 -0.43 -9.56
C LEU A 190 5.28 0.21 -10.41
N GLY A 191 4.93 0.77 -11.57
CA GLY A 191 5.87 1.46 -12.45
C GLY A 191 6.49 2.69 -11.79
N VAL A 192 5.68 3.54 -11.15
CA VAL A 192 6.14 4.73 -10.42
C VAL A 192 7.06 4.33 -9.27
N THR A 193 6.66 3.34 -8.46
CA THR A 193 7.46 2.88 -7.32
C THR A 193 8.77 2.25 -7.80
N SER A 194 8.74 1.41 -8.83
CA SER A 194 9.95 0.79 -9.40
C SER A 194 10.89 1.83 -9.98
N GLY A 195 10.37 2.82 -10.72
CA GLY A 195 11.15 3.94 -11.25
C GLY A 195 11.82 4.76 -10.14
N TRP A 196 11.10 5.03 -9.05
CA TRP A 196 11.65 5.69 -7.88
C TRP A 196 12.80 4.90 -7.24
N ILE A 197 12.62 3.60 -7.02
CA ILE A 197 13.67 2.74 -6.44
C ILE A 197 14.91 2.65 -7.35
N LEU A 198 14.72 2.51 -8.67
CA LEU A 198 15.83 2.46 -9.62
C LEU A 198 16.61 3.77 -9.65
N MET A 199 15.91 4.90 -9.73
CA MET A 199 16.51 6.24 -9.70
C MET A 199 17.28 6.46 -8.39
N TRP A 200 16.68 6.10 -7.26
CA TRP A 200 17.33 6.19 -5.96
C TRP A 200 18.56 5.28 -5.86
N THR A 201 18.49 4.04 -6.38
CA THR A 201 19.61 3.08 -6.35
C THR A 201 20.80 3.61 -7.15
N ALA A 202 20.57 4.19 -8.33
CA ALA A 202 21.62 4.83 -9.10
C ALA A 202 22.27 6.00 -8.34
N ALA A 203 21.46 6.88 -7.74
CA ALA A 203 21.94 7.98 -6.91
C ALA A 203 22.75 7.48 -5.69
N TYR A 204 22.28 6.43 -5.03
CA TYR A 204 22.96 5.82 -3.89
C TYR A 204 24.31 5.22 -4.27
N LEU A 205 24.39 4.47 -5.37
CA LEU A 205 25.64 3.91 -5.88
C LEU A 205 26.64 5.01 -6.25
N GLY A 206 26.19 6.09 -6.89
CA GLY A 206 27.02 7.25 -7.18
C GLY A 206 27.57 7.91 -5.91
N LEU A 207 26.72 8.08 -4.89
CA LEU A 207 27.11 8.66 -3.61
C LEU A 207 28.10 7.76 -2.87
N VAL A 208 27.84 6.46 -2.78
CA VAL A 208 28.74 5.49 -2.12
C VAL A 208 30.09 5.45 -2.81
N GLY A 209 30.14 5.40 -4.14
CA GLY A 209 31.39 5.45 -4.90
C GLY A 209 32.20 6.73 -4.65
N ALA A 210 31.54 7.87 -4.47
CA ALA A 210 32.20 9.14 -4.16
C ALA A 210 32.61 9.29 -2.68
N THR A 211 31.88 8.66 -1.75
CA THR A 211 32.06 8.83 -0.29
C THR A 211 33.03 7.84 0.32
N ILE A 212 33.23 6.64 -0.24
CA ILE A 212 34.21 5.65 0.22
C ILE A 212 35.62 6.27 0.36
N TRP A 213 35.97 7.24 -0.49
CA TRP A 213 37.27 7.91 -0.47
C TRP A 213 37.35 9.16 0.43
N ARG A 214 36.21 9.69 0.91
CA ARG A 214 36.12 10.96 1.64
C ARG A 214 35.72 10.81 3.11
N GLY A 215 35.92 9.63 3.69
CA GLY A 215 35.52 9.23 5.04
C GLY A 215 35.41 10.40 6.04
N GLY A 216 34.18 10.67 6.50
CA GLY A 216 33.88 11.79 7.38
C GLY A 216 32.38 11.97 7.63
N PHE A 217 32.05 12.82 8.61
CA PHE A 217 30.67 13.09 9.06
C PHE A 217 29.73 13.52 7.91
N LEU A 218 30.23 14.31 6.96
CA LEU A 218 29.45 14.76 5.80
C LEU A 218 29.01 13.60 4.89
N GLY A 219 29.85 12.56 4.75
CA GLY A 219 29.50 11.36 3.97
C GLY A 219 28.36 10.57 4.64
N PHE A 220 28.45 10.39 5.95
CA PHE A 220 27.39 9.74 6.74
C PHE A 220 26.08 10.54 6.66
N LEU A 221 26.15 11.86 6.81
CA LEU A 221 24.97 12.74 6.73
C LEU A 221 24.33 12.67 5.32
N ALA A 222 25.12 12.65 4.26
CA ALA A 222 24.61 12.49 2.90
C ALA A 222 23.94 11.14 2.69
N GLN A 223 24.54 10.04 3.18
CA GLN A 223 23.95 8.70 3.13
C GLN A 223 22.63 8.62 3.88
N PHE A 224 22.60 9.14 5.11
CA PHE A 224 21.40 9.20 5.93
C PHE A 224 20.30 10.03 5.25
N THR A 225 20.65 11.20 4.72
CA THR A 225 19.71 12.06 3.98
C THR A 225 19.13 11.33 2.77
N LEU A 226 19.95 10.57 2.04
CA LEU A 226 19.48 9.79 0.90
C LEU A 226 18.50 8.67 1.33
N LEU A 227 18.71 8.03 2.47
CA LEU A 227 17.76 7.06 3.05
C LEU A 227 16.44 7.72 3.48
N VAL A 228 16.50 8.92 4.07
CA VAL A 228 15.31 9.69 4.41
C VAL A 228 14.53 10.04 3.15
N ILE A 229 15.21 10.45 2.07
CA ILE A 229 14.57 10.72 0.78
C ILE A 229 13.92 9.45 0.21
N LEU A 230 14.60 8.29 0.26
CA LEU A 230 14.01 7.01 -0.15
C LEU A 230 12.71 6.73 0.59
N TYR A 231 12.78 6.75 1.92
CA TYR A 231 11.65 6.46 2.79
C TYR A 231 10.49 7.39 2.48
N TRP A 232 10.75 8.70 2.43
CA TRP A 232 9.73 9.70 2.14
C TRP A 232 9.10 9.48 0.77
N GLY A 233 9.90 9.28 -0.27
CA GLY A 233 9.39 9.05 -1.62
C GLY A 233 8.54 7.79 -1.74
N VAL A 234 8.96 6.69 -1.09
CA VAL A 234 8.15 5.46 -1.03
C VAL A 234 6.82 5.70 -0.31
N GLN A 235 6.81 6.44 0.81
CA GLN A 235 5.58 6.77 1.51
C GLN A 235 4.63 7.62 0.64
N VAL A 236 5.16 8.60 -0.10
CA VAL A 236 4.36 9.40 -1.04
C VAL A 236 3.76 8.50 -2.12
N CYS A 237 4.55 7.64 -2.77
CA CYS A 237 4.04 6.69 -3.77
C CYS A 237 2.93 5.80 -3.21
N VAL A 238 3.15 5.20 -2.03
CA VAL A 238 2.16 4.33 -1.37
C VAL A 238 0.88 5.10 -1.04
N ASN A 239 0.99 6.34 -0.56
CA ASN A 239 -0.17 7.16 -0.22
C ASN A 239 -0.97 7.57 -1.47
N VAL A 240 -0.29 7.96 -2.55
CA VAL A 240 -0.93 8.28 -3.83
C VAL A 240 -1.69 7.08 -4.37
N ILE A 241 -1.06 5.89 -4.36
CA ILE A 241 -1.71 4.65 -4.81
C ILE A 241 -2.93 4.36 -3.93
N ARG A 242 -2.80 4.42 -2.60
CA ARG A 242 -3.92 4.16 -1.68
C ARG A 242 -5.09 5.10 -1.91
N VAL A 243 -4.86 6.41 -1.99
CA VAL A 243 -5.93 7.38 -2.21
C VAL A 243 -6.58 7.17 -3.58
N THR A 244 -5.79 6.87 -4.61
CA THR A 244 -6.30 6.57 -5.96
C THR A 244 -7.16 5.31 -5.96
N THR A 245 -6.70 4.22 -5.33
CA THR A 245 -7.44 2.97 -5.19
C THR A 245 -8.72 3.18 -4.36
N CYS A 246 -8.65 3.87 -3.23
CA CYS A 246 -9.82 4.19 -2.41
C CYS A 246 -10.84 5.04 -3.18
N GLY A 247 -10.38 6.02 -3.97
CA GLY A 247 -11.22 6.83 -4.84
C GLY A 247 -11.92 5.99 -5.92
N ALA A 248 -11.18 5.13 -6.61
CA ALA A 248 -11.73 4.22 -7.62
C ALA A 248 -12.78 3.27 -7.02
N VAL A 249 -12.47 2.66 -5.87
CA VAL A 249 -13.42 1.79 -5.16
C VAL A 249 -14.67 2.56 -4.73
N SER A 250 -14.50 3.80 -4.25
CA SER A 250 -15.65 4.65 -3.86
C SER A 250 -16.55 4.96 -5.05
N ILE A 251 -15.97 5.23 -6.23
CA ILE A 251 -16.73 5.47 -7.46
C ILE A 251 -17.52 4.22 -7.87
N TRP A 252 -16.94 3.02 -7.76
CA TRP A 252 -17.66 1.78 -8.08
C TRP A 252 -18.77 1.48 -7.08
N CYS A 253 -18.51 1.65 -5.79
CA CYS A 253 -19.52 1.49 -4.76
C CYS A 253 -20.68 2.49 -4.95
N LEU A 254 -20.43 3.74 -5.36
CA LEU A 254 -21.51 4.71 -5.59
C LEU A 254 -22.20 4.55 -6.95
N GLY A 255 -21.43 4.22 -8.00
CA GLY A 255 -21.93 4.02 -9.35
C GLY A 255 -22.84 2.80 -9.49
N SER A 256 -22.56 1.73 -8.72
CA SER A 256 -23.42 0.54 -8.64
C SER A 256 -24.78 0.82 -8.00
N HIS A 257 -24.92 1.92 -7.27
CA HIS A 257 -26.16 2.39 -6.64
C HIS A 257 -26.87 3.48 -7.45
N ALA A 258 -26.39 3.83 -8.65
CA ALA A 258 -27.17 4.65 -9.57
C ALA A 258 -28.48 3.88 -9.88
N PRO A 259 -29.64 4.43 -9.51
CA PRO A 259 -30.89 3.69 -9.55
C PRO A 259 -31.15 3.25 -10.99
N MET A 260 -31.65 2.02 -11.14
CA MET A 260 -32.55 1.67 -12.23
C MET A 260 -33.51 2.84 -12.41
N ARG A 261 -33.19 3.70 -13.38
CA ARG A 261 -34.07 4.77 -13.84
C ARG A 261 -35.33 4.03 -14.23
N CYS A 262 -36.42 4.26 -13.50
CA CYS A 262 -37.74 3.75 -13.86
C CYS A 262 -38.01 4.12 -15.32
N ARG A 263 -37.76 3.19 -16.23
CA ARG A 263 -38.34 3.18 -17.57
C ARG A 263 -39.78 2.67 -17.40
N GLY A 264 -40.56 3.48 -16.69
CA GLY A 264 -41.94 3.24 -16.32
C GLY A 264 -42.70 4.55 -16.46
N GLY A 265 -42.75 5.05 -17.69
CA GLY A 265 -43.57 6.18 -18.10
C GLY A 265 -44.47 5.77 -19.27
N THR A 266 -45.01 4.55 -19.26
CA THR A 266 -46.18 4.22 -20.08
C THR A 266 -47.40 4.81 -19.39
N HIS A 267 -47.87 5.93 -19.94
CA HIS A 267 -49.22 6.45 -19.74
C HIS A 267 -50.24 5.33 -19.99
N VAL A 268 -50.75 4.69 -18.93
CA VAL A 268 -52.01 3.96 -18.98
C VAL A 268 -53.08 4.97 -18.62
N ALA A 269 -53.71 5.54 -19.65
CA ALA A 269 -54.91 6.34 -19.54
C ALA A 269 -56.04 5.46 -19.00
N LEU A 270 -56.33 5.58 -17.70
CA LEU A 270 -57.57 5.10 -17.11
C LEU A 270 -58.70 6.04 -17.55
N LYS A 271 -59.38 5.62 -18.62
CA LYS A 271 -60.71 6.11 -19.00
C LYS A 271 -61.68 5.75 -17.87
N ARG A 272 -62.31 6.76 -17.29
CA ARG A 272 -63.62 6.64 -16.63
C ARG A 272 -64.53 7.68 -17.24
#